data_AF-A0ABD0YD84-F1
#
_entry.id   AF-A0ABD0YD84-F1
#
_cell.length_a   1.000
_cell.length_b   1.000
_cell.length_c   1.000
_cell.angle_alpha   90.00
_cell.angle_beta   90.00
_cell.angle_gamma   90.00
#
_symmetry.space_group_name_H-M   'P 1'
#
loop_
_entity.id
_entity.type
_entity.pdbx_description
1 polymer ?
#
loop_
_entity_poly.entity_id
_entity_poly.type
_entity_poly.pdbx_seq_one_letter_code
_entity_poly.pdbx_strand_id
1 'polypeptide(L)'
;MCAGLWWGSKDVQPILALHGWQDNAGTWEPLLKMMPGHLSVLALDLPGSGLSSHLLPFQQYYFVDTPLFLRRIQLHYGFGPMTLLGHSGGSAMCFASAALYPEQVKGFFGIDYLVYAYKSDQRRAKVAGSTVDKAIELALRDMAQAKSYPREEAKRVWVEATRGSVKPGTVEILMKRAVAELPNGNVVFTRDNRLKAGLLEMLNVEQVEDIATKVRCPVVLIRAGKSHLFNKGIKNCPHILDTIKKHAKYFEFLTIDGLWYGPRDQKPVVGLHGLLDTGSTFEGLVSLLQVPAFLSLELPGHGQSSHIPLGTVFHYIDYVVWLRYVLKNYYKWDDLTLLGHSYGAGIWQYYSGLFPEQVKHFISIDTAIFMILAKPEKTVESVRYVFDQTLELEKRLKEIPEQEYDDFEEMVEKMYENRKKRFPMTREACRTILKRGVTRSPQGKYSFSRDLKINTRATGMLQFEYLLALAERTTCQVLFLECSEGLLKEDVLHRSPITTKALEKAAKRFKYDIVQGGHHVHLEHPGNVAPFINAFLNS
;
A
#
# COMPACT_ATOMS: atom_id res chain seq x y z
N MET A 1 -9.80 -20.45 28.53
CA MET A 1 -8.85 -19.35 28.80
C MET A 1 -8.61 -18.59 27.51
N CYS A 2 -8.52 -17.26 27.57
CA CYS A 2 -8.14 -16.42 26.43
C CYS A 2 -6.74 -15.85 26.70
N ALA A 3 -5.82 -16.02 25.75
CA ALA A 3 -4.51 -15.41 25.79
C ALA A 3 -4.44 -14.20 24.84
N GLY A 4 -3.40 -13.40 25.02
CA GLY A 4 -3.12 -12.27 24.16
C GLY A 4 -1.78 -11.66 24.48
N LEU A 5 -1.48 -10.55 23.82
CA LEU A 5 -0.30 -9.73 24.03
C LEU A 5 -0.76 -8.28 24.18
N TRP A 6 -0.22 -7.59 25.19
CA TRP A 6 -0.57 -6.20 25.49
C TRP A 6 0.65 -5.32 25.22
N TRP A 7 0.48 -4.29 24.39
CA TRP A 7 1.48 -3.27 24.10
C TRP A 7 0.99 -1.88 24.54
N GLY A 8 1.92 -1.05 25.00
CA GLY A 8 1.61 0.29 25.53
C GLY A 8 1.10 0.26 26.98
N SER A 9 0.73 1.44 27.49
CA SER A 9 0.22 1.60 28.86
C SER A 9 -1.11 0.85 29.07
N LYS A 10 -1.31 0.29 30.26
CA LYS A 10 -2.59 -0.31 30.69
C LYS A 10 -3.58 0.72 31.25
N ASP A 11 -3.14 1.96 31.45
CA ASP A 11 -3.96 3.07 31.94
C ASP A 11 -4.82 3.68 30.83
N VAL A 12 -4.54 3.32 29.57
CA VAL A 12 -5.29 3.72 28.38
C VAL A 12 -6.07 2.51 27.88
N GLN A 13 -7.37 2.69 27.59
CA GLN A 13 -8.17 1.63 27.00
C GLN A 13 -7.55 1.18 25.66
N PRO A 14 -7.22 -0.12 25.51
CA PRO A 14 -6.50 -0.58 24.34
C PRO A 14 -7.39 -0.63 23.09
N ILE A 15 -6.75 -0.56 21.93
CA ILE A 15 -7.28 -1.07 20.67
C ILE A 15 -7.28 -2.60 20.75
N LEU A 16 -8.40 -3.25 20.45
CA LEU A 16 -8.47 -4.71 20.38
C LEU A 16 -8.06 -5.17 18.98
N ALA A 17 -6.98 -5.95 18.89
CA ALA A 17 -6.42 -6.39 17.62
C ALA A 17 -6.66 -7.89 17.36
N LEU A 18 -7.24 -8.22 16.20
CA LEU A 18 -7.59 -9.59 15.78
C LEU A 18 -6.76 -10.07 14.59
N HIS A 19 -6.04 -11.17 14.77
CA HIS A 19 -5.22 -11.79 13.73
C HIS A 19 -6.05 -12.50 12.65
N GLY A 20 -5.39 -12.94 11.57
CA GLY A 20 -6.02 -13.68 10.47
C GLY A 20 -6.45 -15.11 10.84
N TRP A 21 -7.25 -15.76 10.00
CA TRP A 21 -7.67 -17.14 10.24
C TRP A 21 -6.47 -18.09 10.28
N GLN A 22 -6.41 -18.96 11.29
CA GLN A 22 -5.28 -19.89 11.57
C GLN A 22 -3.93 -19.21 11.89
N ASP A 23 -3.92 -17.93 12.25
CA ASP A 23 -2.76 -17.15 12.70
C ASP A 23 -2.70 -17.05 14.24
N ASN A 24 -1.96 -16.10 14.82
CA ASN A 24 -2.01 -15.77 16.25
C ASN A 24 -1.65 -14.29 16.53
N ALA A 25 -1.74 -13.84 17.79
CA ALA A 25 -1.50 -12.46 18.21
C ALA A 25 -0.08 -11.94 17.86
N GLY A 26 0.90 -12.82 17.65
CA GLY A 26 2.25 -12.46 17.24
C GLY A 26 2.33 -11.73 15.89
N THR A 27 1.32 -11.90 15.03
CA THR A 27 1.22 -11.23 13.71
C THR A 27 1.37 -9.70 13.81
N TRP A 28 0.97 -9.13 14.94
CA TRP A 28 1.00 -7.69 15.19
C TRP A 28 2.37 -7.17 15.66
N GLU A 29 3.29 -8.05 16.11
CA GLU A 29 4.58 -7.65 16.70
C GLU A 29 5.39 -6.68 15.81
N PRO A 30 5.53 -6.89 14.48
CA PRO A 30 6.27 -5.97 13.62
C PRO A 30 5.63 -4.58 13.53
N LEU A 31 4.29 -4.54 13.42
CA LEU A 31 3.54 -3.29 13.28
C LEU A 31 3.54 -2.51 14.60
N LEU A 32 3.31 -3.17 15.73
CA LEU A 32 3.18 -2.52 17.02
C LEU A 32 4.49 -1.94 17.55
N LYS A 33 5.65 -2.45 17.10
CA LYS A 33 6.96 -1.82 17.35
C LYS A 33 7.09 -0.42 16.70
N MET A 34 6.27 -0.11 15.70
CA MET A 34 6.28 1.17 15.00
C MET A 34 5.21 2.14 15.51
N MET A 35 4.30 1.67 16.39
CA MET A 35 3.17 2.47 16.84
C MET A 35 3.59 3.57 17.82
N PRO A 36 2.93 4.74 17.80
CA PRO A 36 3.15 5.80 18.78
C PRO A 36 2.99 5.30 20.23
N GLY A 37 3.93 5.67 21.11
CA GLY A 37 3.97 5.17 22.49
C GLY A 37 2.78 5.55 23.39
N HIS A 38 1.95 6.51 22.96
CA HIS A 38 0.73 6.90 23.69
C HIS A 38 -0.47 5.99 23.40
N LEU A 39 -0.37 5.09 22.41
CA LEU A 39 -1.43 4.14 22.09
C LEU A 39 -1.23 2.84 22.86
N SER A 40 -2.34 2.19 23.22
CA SER A 40 -2.33 0.84 23.77
C SER A 40 -3.04 -0.13 22.83
N VAL A 41 -2.51 -1.34 22.71
CA VAL A 41 -3.09 -2.41 21.89
C VAL A 41 -3.09 -3.71 22.66
N LEU A 42 -4.25 -4.37 22.71
CA LEU A 42 -4.42 -5.73 23.18
C LEU A 42 -4.67 -6.62 21.97
N ALA A 43 -3.64 -7.32 21.49
CA ALA A 43 -3.82 -8.33 20.45
C ALA A 43 -4.23 -9.66 21.07
N LEU A 44 -5.35 -10.19 20.62
CA LEU A 44 -5.95 -11.38 21.17
C LEU A 44 -5.51 -12.60 20.37
N ASP A 45 -5.19 -13.70 21.05
CA ASP A 45 -5.23 -15.01 20.41
C ASP A 45 -6.68 -15.45 20.34
N LEU A 46 -7.21 -15.65 19.14
CA LEU A 46 -8.57 -16.17 18.96
C LEU A 46 -8.67 -17.62 19.50
N PRO A 47 -9.87 -18.08 19.88
CA PRO A 47 -10.07 -19.47 20.31
C PRO A 47 -9.44 -20.48 19.34
N GLY A 48 -8.79 -21.51 19.87
CA GLY A 48 -8.07 -22.53 19.08
C GLY A 48 -6.77 -22.05 18.43
N SER A 49 -6.38 -20.80 18.62
CA SER A 49 -5.18 -20.18 18.04
C SER A 49 -4.22 -19.70 19.12
N GLY A 50 -2.92 -19.62 18.79
CA GLY A 50 -1.89 -19.16 19.71
C GLY A 50 -1.90 -19.92 21.04
N LEU A 51 -1.95 -19.17 22.14
CA LEU A 51 -2.02 -19.71 23.51
C LEU A 51 -3.45 -19.73 24.08
N SER A 52 -4.46 -19.40 23.28
CA SER A 52 -5.87 -19.48 23.70
C SER A 52 -6.36 -20.93 23.72
N SER A 53 -7.26 -21.23 24.65
CA SER A 53 -7.85 -22.57 24.74
C SER A 53 -8.58 -22.95 23.46
N HIS A 54 -8.55 -24.25 23.16
CA HIS A 54 -9.42 -24.86 22.15
C HIS A 54 -10.87 -24.87 22.67
N LEU A 55 -11.83 -24.86 21.76
CA LEU A 55 -13.23 -25.12 22.11
C LEU A 55 -13.42 -26.57 22.55
N LEU A 56 -14.54 -26.90 23.18
CA LEU A 56 -14.84 -28.29 23.54
C LEU A 56 -14.89 -29.19 22.28
N PRO A 57 -14.58 -30.49 22.39
CA PRO A 57 -14.73 -31.42 21.28
C PRO A 57 -16.10 -31.29 20.61
N PHE A 58 -16.14 -31.41 19.28
CA PHE A 58 -17.33 -31.26 18.43
C PHE A 58 -17.93 -29.84 18.31
N GLN A 59 -17.52 -28.89 19.15
CA GLN A 59 -17.83 -27.48 18.92
C GLN A 59 -17.00 -26.92 17.74
N GLN A 60 -17.65 -26.14 16.90
CA GLN A 60 -17.06 -25.54 15.70
C GLN A 60 -16.60 -24.10 15.94
N TYR A 61 -15.69 -23.63 15.08
CA TYR A 61 -15.22 -22.25 15.09
C TYR A 61 -15.95 -21.45 14.01
N TYR A 62 -16.68 -20.42 14.40
CA TYR A 62 -17.37 -19.54 13.45
C TYR A 62 -16.95 -18.08 13.57
N PHE A 63 -16.92 -17.39 12.44
CA PHE A 63 -16.63 -15.95 12.42
C PHE A 63 -17.74 -15.18 13.14
N VAL A 64 -18.99 -15.63 13.01
CA VAL A 64 -20.18 -15.03 13.61
C VAL A 64 -20.19 -15.08 15.15
N ASP A 65 -19.36 -15.92 15.77
CA ASP A 65 -19.21 -15.97 17.23
C ASP A 65 -18.25 -14.90 17.76
N THR A 66 -17.44 -14.30 16.89
CA THR A 66 -16.40 -13.34 17.31
C THR A 66 -16.94 -12.07 17.96
N PRO A 67 -18.06 -11.47 17.51
CA PRO A 67 -18.71 -10.37 18.22
C PRO A 67 -19.03 -10.70 19.68
N LEU A 68 -19.56 -11.90 19.97
CA LEU A 68 -19.80 -12.36 21.33
C LEU A 68 -18.49 -12.48 22.12
N PHE A 69 -17.45 -13.04 21.51
CA PHE A 69 -16.13 -13.14 22.13
C PHE A 69 -15.55 -11.76 22.50
N LEU A 70 -15.58 -10.79 21.58
CA LEU A 70 -15.13 -9.42 21.86
C LEU A 70 -15.97 -8.76 22.96
N ARG A 71 -17.29 -8.95 22.98
CA ARG A 71 -18.16 -8.46 24.06
C ARG A 71 -17.78 -9.05 25.42
N ARG A 72 -17.38 -10.33 25.49
CA ARG A 72 -16.90 -10.94 26.74
C ARG A 72 -15.60 -10.31 27.21
N ILE A 73 -14.66 -10.03 26.31
CA ILE A 73 -13.42 -9.32 26.65
C ILE A 73 -13.74 -7.90 27.14
N GLN A 74 -14.62 -7.19 26.44
CA GLN A 74 -15.04 -5.84 26.82
C GLN A 74 -15.63 -5.81 28.24
N LEU A 75 -16.56 -6.73 28.54
CA LEU A 75 -17.18 -6.83 29.86
C LEU A 75 -16.18 -7.25 30.94
N HIS A 76 -15.27 -8.17 30.66
CA HIS A 76 -14.28 -8.64 31.62
C HIS A 76 -13.35 -7.53 32.10
N TYR A 77 -12.91 -6.65 31.19
CA TYR A 77 -12.04 -5.52 31.53
C TYR A 77 -12.79 -4.23 31.86
N GLY A 78 -14.12 -4.20 31.77
CA GLY A 78 -14.92 -2.98 31.96
C GLY A 78 -14.64 -1.90 30.91
N PHE A 79 -14.26 -2.29 29.69
CA PHE A 79 -13.99 -1.34 28.62
C PHE A 79 -15.26 -0.64 28.13
N GLY A 80 -15.16 0.66 27.82
CA GLY A 80 -16.16 1.38 27.05
C GLY A 80 -16.20 0.90 25.59
N PRO A 81 -16.85 1.67 24.68
CA PRO A 81 -16.87 1.34 23.25
C PRO A 81 -15.47 1.05 22.69
N MET A 82 -15.33 -0.07 21.98
CA MET A 82 -14.06 -0.65 21.54
C MET A 82 -13.56 0.00 20.25
N THR A 83 -12.25 0.22 20.14
CA THR A 83 -11.60 0.41 18.82
C THR A 83 -11.09 -0.95 18.38
N LEU A 84 -11.46 -1.35 17.17
CA LEU A 84 -11.13 -2.66 16.61
C LEU A 84 -10.10 -2.52 15.49
N LEU A 85 -9.08 -3.38 15.51
CA LEU A 85 -8.06 -3.51 14.48
C LEU A 85 -8.03 -4.97 14.01
N GLY A 86 -8.22 -5.23 12.72
CA GLY A 86 -8.30 -6.59 12.21
C GLY A 86 -7.45 -6.80 10.97
N HIS A 87 -6.79 -7.94 10.86
CA HIS A 87 -6.10 -8.38 9.65
C HIS A 87 -6.77 -9.64 9.08
N SER A 88 -6.96 -9.69 7.77
CA SER A 88 -7.50 -10.87 7.07
C SER A 88 -8.85 -11.31 7.68
N GLY A 89 -9.01 -12.58 8.07
CA GLY A 89 -10.19 -13.07 8.79
C GLY A 89 -10.57 -12.23 10.02
N GLY A 90 -9.59 -11.73 10.77
CA GLY A 90 -9.82 -10.83 11.91
C GLY A 90 -10.45 -9.49 11.51
N SER A 91 -10.16 -8.98 10.30
CA SER A 91 -10.84 -7.80 9.74
C SER A 91 -12.33 -8.09 9.51
N ALA A 92 -12.67 -9.26 8.96
CA ALA A 92 -14.06 -9.65 8.77
C ALA A 92 -14.83 -9.83 10.07
N MET A 93 -14.18 -10.34 11.10
CA MET A 93 -14.74 -10.45 12.45
C MET A 93 -14.96 -9.08 13.10
N CYS A 94 -14.03 -8.14 12.91
CA CYS A 94 -14.17 -6.75 13.37
C CYS A 94 -15.32 -6.04 12.64
N PHE A 95 -15.46 -6.22 11.33
CA PHE A 95 -16.58 -5.71 10.55
C PHE A 95 -17.92 -6.23 11.09
N ALA A 96 -18.06 -7.55 11.28
CA ALA A 96 -19.27 -8.14 11.87
C ALA A 96 -19.59 -7.55 13.25
N SER A 97 -18.56 -7.30 14.07
CA SER A 97 -18.74 -6.71 15.41
C SER A 97 -19.18 -5.25 15.35
N ALA A 98 -18.60 -4.46 14.44
CA ALA A 98 -18.98 -3.07 14.20
C ALA A 98 -20.41 -2.93 13.65
N ALA A 99 -20.87 -3.91 12.89
CA ALA A 99 -22.21 -3.97 12.35
C ALA A 99 -23.26 -4.44 13.38
N LEU A 100 -22.97 -5.49 14.14
CA LEU A 100 -23.92 -6.10 15.08
C LEU A 100 -24.01 -5.35 16.43
N TYR A 101 -22.95 -4.67 16.84
CA TYR A 101 -22.91 -3.88 18.08
C TYR A 101 -22.42 -2.45 17.81
N PRO A 102 -23.14 -1.64 17.01
CA PRO A 102 -22.69 -0.32 16.59
C PRO A 102 -22.42 0.64 17.74
N GLU A 103 -23.17 0.52 18.84
CA GLU A 103 -22.97 1.34 20.05
C GLU A 103 -21.75 0.94 20.88
N GLN A 104 -21.20 -0.26 20.62
CA GLN A 104 -20.08 -0.82 21.37
C GLN A 104 -18.77 -0.75 20.60
N VAL A 105 -18.78 -0.22 19.37
CA VAL A 105 -17.59 -0.04 18.54
C VAL A 105 -17.44 1.44 18.22
N LYS A 106 -16.36 2.07 18.71
CA LYS A 106 -16.05 3.48 18.44
C LYS A 106 -15.22 3.69 17.18
N GLY A 107 -14.60 2.65 16.63
CA GLY A 107 -13.82 2.73 15.39
C GLY A 107 -13.36 1.35 14.90
N PHE A 108 -13.23 1.19 13.59
CA PHE A 108 -12.82 -0.06 12.95
C PHE A 108 -11.72 0.20 11.90
N PHE A 109 -10.59 -0.50 12.07
CA PHE A 109 -9.47 -0.53 11.14
C PHE A 109 -9.29 -1.94 10.58
N GLY A 110 -9.50 -2.12 9.27
CA GLY A 110 -9.41 -3.42 8.61
C GLY A 110 -8.22 -3.49 7.64
N ILE A 111 -7.46 -4.58 7.67
CA ILE A 111 -6.30 -4.81 6.80
C ILE A 111 -6.54 -6.03 5.92
N ASP A 112 -6.54 -5.78 4.61
CA ASP A 112 -6.42 -6.73 3.51
C ASP A 112 -7.49 -7.84 3.42
N TYR A 113 -8.64 -7.63 4.07
CA TYR A 113 -9.86 -8.39 3.89
C TYR A 113 -11.04 -7.65 4.55
N LEU A 114 -12.28 -7.96 4.18
CA LEU A 114 -13.46 -7.31 4.77
C LEU A 114 -14.58 -8.27 5.13
N VAL A 115 -14.97 -9.17 4.23
CA VAL A 115 -16.07 -10.10 4.48
C VAL A 115 -15.97 -11.27 3.51
N TYR A 116 -16.64 -12.38 3.84
CA TYR A 116 -16.93 -13.46 2.90
C TYR A 116 -18.42 -13.82 3.00
N ALA A 117 -19.14 -13.63 1.89
CA ALA A 117 -20.55 -14.02 1.77
C ALA A 117 -20.67 -15.18 0.79
N TYR A 118 -21.57 -16.14 1.06
CA TYR A 118 -21.87 -17.20 0.09
C TYR A 118 -23.08 -16.81 -0.79
N LYS A 119 -23.13 -17.34 -2.02
CA LYS A 119 -24.14 -16.98 -3.04
C LYS A 119 -25.24 -18.01 -3.29
N SER A 120 -25.05 -19.26 -2.86
CA SER A 120 -25.95 -20.36 -3.23
C SER A 120 -26.17 -21.29 -2.04
N ASP A 121 -27.41 -21.31 -1.54
CA ASP A 121 -27.86 -22.26 -0.52
C ASP A 121 -27.79 -23.70 -1.04
N GLN A 122 -28.13 -23.94 -2.31
CA GLN A 122 -28.03 -25.27 -2.93
C GLN A 122 -26.58 -25.80 -2.89
N ARG A 123 -25.60 -24.97 -3.26
CA ARG A 123 -24.18 -25.37 -3.16
C ARG A 123 -23.77 -25.61 -1.72
N ARG A 124 -24.24 -24.79 -0.78
CA ARG A 124 -23.96 -24.93 0.66
C ARG A 124 -24.54 -26.23 1.20
N ALA A 125 -25.80 -26.53 0.90
CA ALA A 125 -26.47 -27.78 1.27
C ALA A 125 -25.73 -29.00 0.71
N LYS A 126 -25.28 -28.93 -0.55
CA LYS A 126 -24.51 -30.02 -1.20
C LYS A 126 -23.20 -30.36 -0.47
N VAL A 127 -22.53 -29.39 0.15
CA VAL A 127 -21.23 -29.59 0.83
C VAL A 127 -21.34 -29.67 2.35
N ALA A 128 -22.53 -29.48 2.91
CA ALA A 128 -22.73 -29.44 4.36
C ALA A 128 -22.36 -30.77 5.03
N GLY A 129 -22.85 -31.90 4.50
CA GLY A 129 -22.56 -33.23 5.05
C GLY A 129 -21.06 -33.54 5.11
N SER A 130 -20.33 -33.34 4.01
CA SER A 130 -18.88 -33.57 3.99
C SER A 130 -18.09 -32.59 4.87
N THR A 131 -18.63 -31.39 5.11
CA THR A 131 -18.03 -30.44 6.06
C THR A 131 -18.23 -30.91 7.50
N VAL A 132 -19.41 -31.44 7.84
CA VAL A 132 -19.68 -32.08 9.14
C VAL A 132 -18.77 -33.28 9.36
N ASP A 133 -18.69 -34.20 8.40
CA ASP A 133 -17.82 -35.38 8.49
C ASP A 133 -16.36 -34.98 8.69
N LYS A 134 -15.90 -33.97 7.95
CA LYS A 134 -14.53 -33.45 8.11
C LYS A 134 -14.30 -32.82 9.49
N ALA A 135 -15.30 -32.14 10.04
CA ALA A 135 -15.21 -31.56 11.37
C ALA A 135 -15.16 -32.63 12.47
N ILE A 136 -15.93 -33.71 12.32
CA ILE A 136 -15.89 -34.89 13.21
C ILE A 136 -14.53 -35.57 13.11
N GLU A 137 -14.03 -35.84 11.89
CA GLU A 137 -12.71 -36.44 11.65
C GLU A 137 -11.61 -35.64 12.37
N LEU A 138 -11.62 -34.31 12.25
CA LEU A 138 -10.64 -33.45 12.90
C LEU A 138 -10.81 -33.36 14.41
N ALA A 139 -12.03 -33.49 14.94
CA ALA A 139 -12.32 -33.49 16.37
C ALA A 139 -11.92 -34.79 17.07
N LEU A 140 -11.97 -35.93 16.36
CA LEU A 140 -11.57 -37.25 16.87
C LEU A 140 -10.06 -37.50 16.76
N ARG A 141 -9.30 -36.58 16.14
CA ARG A 141 -7.87 -36.77 15.94
C ARG A 141 -7.13 -36.75 17.28
N ASP A 142 -6.35 -37.79 17.52
CA ASP A 142 -5.43 -37.86 18.66
C ASP A 142 -4.27 -36.88 18.47
N MET A 143 -4.24 -35.84 19.31
CA MET A 143 -3.17 -34.83 19.29
C MET A 143 -1.85 -35.37 19.83
N ALA A 144 -1.83 -36.47 20.59
CA ALA A 144 -0.60 -37.15 20.99
C ALA A 144 0.15 -37.73 19.77
N GLN A 145 -0.56 -37.98 18.66
CA GLN A 145 -0.01 -38.44 17.39
C GLN A 145 0.25 -37.29 16.41
N ALA A 146 0.18 -36.04 16.86
CA ALA A 146 0.50 -34.91 16.00
C ALA A 146 1.96 -35.00 15.51
N LYS A 147 2.17 -34.78 14.20
CA LYS A 147 3.51 -34.80 13.62
C LYS A 147 4.36 -33.73 14.29
N SER A 148 5.52 -34.15 14.82
CA SER A 148 6.56 -33.25 15.28
C SER A 148 7.60 -33.01 14.20
N TYR A 149 8.27 -31.88 14.26
CA TYR A 149 9.23 -31.42 13.26
C TYR A 149 10.47 -30.87 13.96
N PRO A 150 11.68 -31.06 13.42
CA PRO A 150 12.79 -30.17 13.73
C PRO A 150 12.38 -28.72 13.49
N ARG A 151 12.84 -27.77 14.31
CA ARG A 151 12.37 -26.37 14.28
C ARG A 151 12.51 -25.72 12.89
N GLU A 152 13.63 -25.94 12.20
CA GLU A 152 13.85 -25.42 10.83
C GLU A 152 12.90 -26.06 9.81
N GLU A 153 12.54 -27.33 9.97
CA GLU A 153 11.53 -27.96 9.12
C GLU A 153 10.15 -27.38 9.38
N ALA A 154 9.77 -27.15 10.65
CA ALA A 154 8.51 -26.51 11.00
C ALA A 154 8.37 -25.11 10.34
N LYS A 155 9.47 -24.34 10.27
CA LYS A 155 9.47 -23.05 9.57
C LYS A 155 9.14 -23.21 8.09
N ARG A 156 9.81 -24.15 7.40
CA ARG A 156 9.56 -24.43 5.98
C ARG A 156 8.11 -24.85 5.74
N VAL A 157 7.60 -25.76 6.57
CA VAL A 157 6.19 -26.21 6.52
C VAL A 157 5.22 -25.04 6.67
N TRP A 158 5.51 -24.06 7.54
CA TRP A 158 4.68 -22.87 7.69
C TRP A 158 4.70 -21.96 6.46
N VAL A 159 5.90 -21.69 5.89
CA VAL A 159 6.06 -20.87 4.68
C VAL A 159 5.32 -21.50 3.50
N GLU A 160 5.45 -22.82 3.33
CA GLU A 160 4.74 -23.58 2.29
C GLU A 160 3.22 -23.54 2.49
N ALA A 161 2.74 -23.77 3.73
CA ALA A 161 1.32 -23.75 4.06
C ALA A 161 0.67 -22.38 3.80
N THR A 162 1.44 -21.30 3.95
CA THR A 162 1.01 -19.92 3.66
C THR A 162 1.22 -19.52 2.19
N ARG A 163 1.71 -20.43 1.35
CA ARG A 163 2.03 -20.19 -0.07
C ARG A 163 2.96 -18.99 -0.27
N GLY A 164 3.91 -18.81 0.64
CA GLY A 164 4.88 -17.73 0.61
C GLY A 164 4.33 -16.36 1.04
N SER A 165 3.08 -16.26 1.53
CA SER A 165 2.57 -14.98 2.06
C SER A 165 3.27 -14.56 3.35
N VAL A 166 3.82 -15.51 4.10
CA VAL A 166 4.66 -15.26 5.29
C VAL A 166 6.11 -15.64 4.97
N LYS A 167 7.05 -14.72 5.23
CA LYS A 167 8.49 -14.94 5.01
C LYS A 167 9.14 -15.71 6.17
N PRO A 168 10.25 -16.46 5.96
CA PRO A 168 10.92 -17.23 7.00
C PRO A 168 11.22 -16.46 8.29
N GLY A 169 11.72 -15.22 8.20
CA GLY A 169 12.00 -14.40 9.38
C GLY A 169 10.75 -13.98 10.18
N THR A 170 9.58 -13.91 9.54
CA THR A 170 8.30 -13.61 10.21
C THR A 170 7.69 -14.85 10.86
N VAL A 171 7.96 -16.03 10.32
CA VAL A 171 7.47 -17.30 10.89
C VAL A 171 7.94 -17.48 12.33
N GLU A 172 9.17 -17.07 12.65
CA GLU A 172 9.69 -17.15 14.02
C GLU A 172 8.83 -16.39 15.04
N ILE A 173 8.31 -15.22 14.65
CA ILE A 173 7.42 -14.43 15.51
C ILE A 173 6.15 -15.23 15.82
N LEU A 174 5.55 -15.85 14.80
CA LEU A 174 4.33 -16.63 14.94
C LEU A 174 4.55 -17.94 15.71
N MET A 175 5.69 -18.61 15.48
CA MET A 175 6.03 -19.87 16.12
C MET A 175 6.14 -19.74 17.65
N LYS A 176 6.56 -18.59 18.19
CA LYS A 176 6.59 -18.34 19.64
C LYS A 176 5.29 -18.69 20.38
N ARG A 177 4.15 -18.64 19.67
CA ARG A 177 2.81 -18.91 20.24
C ARG A 177 2.10 -20.08 19.59
N ALA A 178 2.64 -20.62 18.50
CA ALA A 178 1.96 -21.63 17.69
C ALA A 178 2.61 -23.01 17.74
N VAL A 179 3.69 -23.16 18.53
CA VAL A 179 4.32 -24.46 18.75
C VAL A 179 4.56 -24.75 20.22
N ALA A 180 4.61 -26.04 20.55
CA ALA A 180 5.15 -26.54 21.80
C ALA A 180 6.44 -27.31 21.50
N GLU A 181 7.47 -27.08 22.30
CA GLU A 181 8.73 -27.84 22.25
C GLU A 181 8.55 -29.18 22.98
N LEU A 182 9.06 -30.23 22.35
CA LEU A 182 9.09 -31.59 22.90
C LEU A 182 10.47 -31.86 23.54
N PRO A 183 10.58 -32.83 24.47
CA PRO A 183 11.84 -33.15 25.14
C PRO A 183 12.99 -33.52 24.19
N ASN A 184 12.68 -33.98 22.98
CA ASN A 184 13.67 -34.33 21.95
C ASN A 184 14.13 -33.13 21.10
N GLY A 185 13.70 -31.90 21.42
CA GLY A 185 14.03 -30.68 20.69
C GLY A 185 13.19 -30.42 19.44
N ASN A 186 12.30 -31.35 19.06
CA ASN A 186 11.32 -31.09 18.00
C ASN A 186 10.19 -30.18 18.50
N VAL A 187 9.45 -29.61 17.57
CA VAL A 187 8.27 -28.79 17.82
C VAL A 187 7.01 -29.43 17.24
N VAL A 188 5.87 -29.21 17.90
CA VAL A 188 4.54 -29.58 17.41
C VAL A 188 3.66 -28.34 17.32
N PHE A 189 2.86 -28.22 16.25
CA PHE A 189 1.92 -27.11 16.11
C PHE A 189 0.76 -27.25 17.11
N THR A 190 0.52 -26.20 17.90
CA THR A 190 -0.46 -26.19 19.02
C THR A 190 -1.83 -25.69 18.62
N ARG A 191 -1.96 -25.05 17.45
CA ARG A 191 -3.27 -24.61 16.93
C ARG A 191 -4.22 -25.79 16.80
N ASP A 192 -5.49 -25.52 17.03
CA ASP A 192 -6.52 -26.53 16.87
C ASP A 192 -6.66 -26.93 15.39
N ASN A 193 -6.51 -28.23 15.12
CA ASN A 193 -6.62 -28.76 13.76
C ASN A 193 -8.02 -28.56 13.16
N ARG A 194 -9.06 -28.39 13.98
CA ARG A 194 -10.43 -28.13 13.53
C ARG A 194 -10.60 -26.79 12.84
N LEU A 195 -9.69 -25.83 13.02
CA LEU A 195 -9.66 -24.57 12.24
C LEU A 195 -9.45 -24.81 10.73
N LYS A 196 -9.06 -26.03 10.33
CA LYS A 196 -8.92 -26.47 8.93
C LYS A 196 -10.23 -27.02 8.35
N ALA A 197 -11.26 -27.24 9.17
CA ALA A 197 -12.59 -27.58 8.69
C ALA A 197 -13.20 -26.40 7.92
N GLY A 198 -14.12 -26.71 7.00
CA GLY A 198 -14.92 -25.67 6.35
C GLY A 198 -15.87 -25.01 7.34
N LEU A 199 -16.22 -23.75 7.09
CA LEU A 199 -17.22 -23.04 7.89
C LEU A 199 -18.62 -23.52 7.48
N LEU A 200 -19.33 -24.18 8.39
CA LEU A 200 -20.74 -24.54 8.19
C LEU A 200 -21.61 -23.29 8.22
N GLU A 201 -21.35 -22.36 9.15
CA GLU A 201 -22.07 -21.10 9.30
C GLU A 201 -21.31 -19.94 8.66
N MET A 202 -21.95 -19.36 7.64
CA MET A 202 -21.54 -18.14 6.95
C MET A 202 -22.79 -17.33 6.63
N LEU A 203 -22.66 -16.02 6.53
CA LEU A 203 -23.74 -15.14 6.08
C LEU A 203 -23.88 -15.21 4.56
N ASN A 204 -25.13 -15.16 4.07
CA ASN A 204 -25.40 -15.01 2.65
C ASN A 204 -25.20 -13.53 2.23
N VAL A 205 -25.29 -13.26 0.92
CA VAL A 205 -25.13 -11.89 0.38
C VAL A 205 -26.10 -10.91 1.03
N GLU A 206 -27.39 -11.26 1.12
CA GLU A 206 -28.44 -10.39 1.67
C GLU A 206 -28.19 -10.04 3.14
N GLN A 207 -27.81 -11.01 3.96
CA GLN A 207 -27.46 -10.82 5.36
C GLN A 207 -26.23 -9.92 5.51
N VAL A 208 -25.20 -10.11 4.69
CA VAL A 208 -24.00 -9.26 4.71
C VAL A 208 -24.34 -7.83 4.33
N GLU A 209 -25.18 -7.63 3.32
CA GLU A 209 -25.63 -6.31 2.90
C GLU A 209 -26.47 -5.62 3.97
N ASP A 210 -27.40 -6.34 4.63
CA ASP A 210 -28.20 -5.77 5.71
C ASP A 210 -27.34 -5.35 6.91
N ILE A 211 -26.43 -6.20 7.39
CA ILE A 211 -25.58 -5.82 8.53
C ILE A 211 -24.64 -4.66 8.18
N ALA A 212 -24.19 -4.54 6.93
CA ALA A 212 -23.37 -3.40 6.50
C ALA A 212 -24.11 -2.07 6.67
N THR A 213 -25.44 -2.05 6.51
CA THR A 213 -26.26 -0.84 6.76
C THR A 213 -26.29 -0.42 8.22
N LYS A 214 -25.82 -1.26 9.15
CA LYS A 214 -25.84 -1.02 10.60
C LYS A 214 -24.53 -0.45 11.14
N VAL A 215 -23.47 -0.40 10.34
CA VAL A 215 -22.19 0.19 10.77
C VAL A 215 -22.38 1.68 11.07
N ARG A 216 -21.95 2.14 12.25
CA ARG A 216 -22.07 3.55 12.69
C ARG A 216 -20.75 4.17 13.12
N CYS A 217 -19.67 3.41 13.25
CA CYS A 217 -18.37 3.95 13.65
C CYS A 217 -17.60 4.52 12.44
N PRO A 218 -16.52 5.29 12.66
CA PRO A 218 -15.47 5.49 11.65
C PRO A 218 -14.87 4.17 11.19
N VAL A 219 -14.64 4.04 9.89
CA VAL A 219 -14.08 2.85 9.25
C VAL A 219 -12.91 3.25 8.36
N VAL A 220 -11.75 2.61 8.58
CA VAL A 220 -10.59 2.69 7.68
C VAL A 220 -10.26 1.29 7.21
N LEU A 221 -10.26 1.08 5.90
CA LEU A 221 -9.90 -0.18 5.28
C LEU A 221 -8.62 0.00 4.46
N ILE A 222 -7.62 -0.83 4.71
CA ILE A 222 -6.33 -0.79 4.02
C ILE A 222 -6.20 -2.07 3.19
N ARG A 223 -6.12 -1.94 1.87
CA ARG A 223 -5.86 -3.07 0.97
C ARG A 223 -4.36 -3.19 0.71
N ALA A 224 -3.82 -4.41 0.76
CA ALA A 224 -2.45 -4.64 0.30
C ALA A 224 -2.45 -4.75 -1.23
N GLY A 225 -1.71 -3.89 -1.93
CA GLY A 225 -1.75 -3.77 -3.40
C GLY A 225 -1.50 -5.10 -4.15
N LYS A 226 -0.59 -5.94 -3.63
CA LYS A 226 -0.27 -7.27 -4.21
C LYS A 226 -1.23 -8.39 -3.80
N SER A 227 -2.13 -8.16 -2.85
CA SER A 227 -3.03 -9.19 -2.35
C SER A 227 -4.31 -9.28 -3.18
N HIS A 228 -4.67 -10.51 -3.51
CA HIS A 228 -5.93 -10.85 -4.16
C HIS A 228 -7.02 -11.20 -3.13
N LEU A 229 -6.69 -11.23 -1.83
CA LEU A 229 -7.64 -11.64 -0.78
C LEU A 229 -8.78 -10.65 -0.63
N PHE A 230 -8.49 -9.34 -0.63
CA PHE A 230 -9.53 -8.32 -0.46
C PHE A 230 -10.61 -8.43 -1.53
N ASN A 231 -10.22 -8.40 -2.81
CA ASN A 231 -11.15 -8.52 -3.95
C ASN A 231 -11.90 -9.86 -3.92
N LYS A 232 -11.21 -10.95 -3.56
CA LYS A 232 -11.84 -12.28 -3.44
C LYS A 232 -12.87 -12.33 -2.30
N GLY A 233 -12.63 -11.61 -1.20
CA GLY A 233 -13.55 -11.53 -0.07
C GLY A 233 -14.87 -10.86 -0.47
N ILE A 234 -14.79 -9.70 -1.12
CA ILE A 234 -15.97 -8.90 -1.47
C ILE A 234 -16.61 -9.28 -2.82
N LYS A 235 -16.05 -10.25 -3.57
CA LYS A 235 -16.54 -10.64 -4.91
C LYS A 235 -18.05 -10.96 -4.99
N ASN A 236 -18.63 -11.35 -3.85
CA ASN A 236 -20.03 -11.71 -3.77
C ASN A 236 -20.93 -10.56 -3.30
N CYS A 237 -20.34 -9.51 -2.74
CA CYS A 237 -21.00 -8.28 -2.29
C CYS A 237 -20.23 -7.08 -2.89
N PRO A 238 -20.26 -6.87 -4.21
CA PRO A 238 -19.43 -5.86 -4.87
C PRO A 238 -19.71 -4.42 -4.38
N HIS A 239 -20.93 -4.15 -3.91
CA HIS A 239 -21.36 -2.84 -3.41
C HIS A 239 -21.15 -2.62 -1.91
N ILE A 240 -20.51 -3.58 -1.22
CA ILE A 240 -20.38 -3.53 0.25
C ILE A 240 -19.64 -2.29 0.74
N LEU A 241 -18.64 -1.82 -0.02
CA LEU A 241 -17.88 -0.62 0.33
C LEU A 241 -18.76 0.63 0.25
N ASP A 242 -19.62 0.74 -0.77
CA ASP A 242 -20.56 1.85 -0.92
C ASP A 242 -21.59 1.86 0.21
N THR A 243 -22.10 0.68 0.56
CA THR A 243 -23.03 0.52 1.69
C THR A 243 -22.38 0.99 2.99
N ILE A 244 -21.16 0.53 3.30
CA ILE A 244 -20.46 0.95 4.52
C ILE A 244 -20.18 2.46 4.47
N LYS A 245 -19.71 2.99 3.34
CA LYS A 245 -19.44 4.42 3.16
C LYS A 245 -20.67 5.30 3.41
N LYS A 246 -21.86 4.83 3.02
CA LYS A 246 -23.13 5.54 3.23
C LYS A 246 -23.55 5.59 4.70
N HIS A 247 -23.19 4.58 5.49
CA HIS A 247 -23.72 4.38 6.84
C HIS A 247 -22.72 4.67 7.98
N ALA A 248 -21.42 4.51 7.72
CA ALA A 248 -20.37 4.82 8.66
C ALA A 248 -20.27 6.34 8.93
N LYS A 249 -19.86 6.72 10.14
CA LYS A 249 -19.59 8.13 10.49
C LYS A 249 -18.49 8.75 9.62
N TYR A 250 -17.53 7.93 9.22
CA TYR A 250 -16.41 8.26 8.35
C TYR A 250 -15.98 6.98 7.66
N PHE A 251 -15.59 7.07 6.39
CA PHE A 251 -15.13 5.93 5.63
C PHE A 251 -13.93 6.31 4.77
N GLU A 252 -12.86 5.54 4.91
CA GLU A 252 -11.67 5.65 4.08
C GLU A 252 -11.24 4.27 3.59
N PHE A 253 -10.92 4.17 2.31
CA PHE A 253 -10.38 2.97 1.69
C PHE A 253 -9.02 3.31 1.08
N LEU A 254 -7.96 2.76 1.66
CA LEU A 254 -6.57 3.10 1.37
C LEU A 254 -5.86 1.96 0.64
N THR A 255 -5.03 2.33 -0.33
CA THR A 255 -3.99 1.46 -0.90
C THR A 255 -2.68 2.24 -0.90
N ILE A 256 -1.65 1.67 -0.26
CA ILE A 256 -0.28 2.19 -0.32
C ILE A 256 0.54 1.17 -1.11
N ASP A 257 1.17 1.61 -2.20
CA ASP A 257 1.91 0.71 -3.08
C ASP A 257 3.24 1.32 -3.57
N GLY A 258 4.13 0.46 -4.06
CA GLY A 258 5.47 0.79 -4.52
C GLY A 258 6.27 -0.48 -4.86
N LEU A 259 7.26 -0.37 -5.74
CA LEU A 259 8.10 -1.50 -6.13
C LEU A 259 9.40 -1.48 -5.33
N TRP A 260 9.62 -2.52 -4.53
CA TRP A 260 10.89 -2.75 -3.82
C TRP A 260 11.70 -3.82 -4.55
N TYR A 261 12.94 -3.48 -4.91
CA TYR A 261 13.94 -4.36 -5.49
C TYR A 261 15.11 -4.52 -4.51
N GLY A 262 15.66 -5.73 -4.41
CA GLY A 262 16.73 -6.06 -3.47
C GLY A 262 16.25 -6.32 -2.02
N PRO A 263 17.18 -6.54 -1.07
CA PRO A 263 16.86 -6.80 0.32
C PRO A 263 16.17 -5.61 1.01
N ARG A 264 15.32 -5.87 2.01
CA ARG A 264 14.53 -4.83 2.72
C ARG A 264 15.19 -4.30 3.99
N ASP A 265 16.22 -5.00 4.45
CA ASP A 265 17.12 -4.60 5.52
C ASP A 265 18.19 -3.62 5.03
N GLN A 266 18.35 -3.46 3.72
CA GLN A 266 19.22 -2.46 3.11
C GLN A 266 18.44 -1.18 2.81
N LYS A 267 19.06 -0.04 3.08
CA LYS A 267 18.49 1.26 2.72
C LYS A 267 18.50 1.42 1.20
N PRO A 268 17.35 1.66 0.56
CA PRO A 268 17.27 1.70 -0.89
C PRO A 268 17.64 3.08 -1.46
N VAL A 269 17.94 3.12 -2.76
CA VAL A 269 17.72 4.34 -3.56
C VAL A 269 16.21 4.54 -3.72
N VAL A 270 15.71 5.75 -3.47
CA VAL A 270 14.28 6.06 -3.57
C VAL A 270 13.98 6.69 -4.92
N GLY A 271 13.36 5.91 -5.80
CA GLY A 271 12.91 6.29 -7.14
C GLY A 271 11.55 6.99 -7.12
N LEU A 272 11.40 8.04 -7.93
CA LEU A 272 10.13 8.74 -8.15
C LEU A 272 9.87 8.99 -9.64
N HIS A 273 8.74 8.49 -10.12
CA HIS A 273 8.36 8.48 -11.54
C HIS A 273 7.90 9.87 -12.05
N GLY A 274 7.77 10.00 -13.37
CA GLY A 274 7.22 11.18 -14.05
C GLY A 274 5.70 11.34 -13.89
N LEU A 275 5.14 12.46 -14.35
CA LEU A 275 3.70 12.70 -14.34
C LEU A 275 2.99 11.70 -15.26
N LEU A 276 1.86 11.15 -14.81
CA LEU A 276 1.07 10.12 -15.52
C LEU A 276 1.78 8.76 -15.69
N ASP A 277 2.99 8.59 -15.15
CA ASP A 277 3.71 7.32 -15.13
C ASP A 277 3.35 6.52 -13.86
N THR A 278 4.04 5.40 -13.67
CA THR A 278 3.90 4.51 -12.52
C THR A 278 5.27 4.06 -12.03
N GLY A 279 5.32 3.36 -10.90
CA GLY A 279 6.57 2.87 -10.32
C GLY A 279 7.31 1.84 -11.18
N SER A 280 6.65 1.23 -12.18
CA SER A 280 7.32 0.31 -13.11
C SER A 280 8.21 1.01 -14.14
N THR A 281 8.19 2.35 -14.23
CA THR A 281 9.07 3.12 -15.13
C THR A 281 10.56 2.81 -14.94
N PHE A 282 10.96 2.38 -13.73
CA PHE A 282 12.36 2.06 -13.43
C PHE A 282 12.71 0.57 -13.57
N GLU A 283 11.78 -0.31 -13.94
CA GLU A 283 11.99 -1.77 -13.95
C GLU A 283 13.22 -2.18 -14.79
N GLY A 284 13.38 -1.58 -15.97
CA GLY A 284 14.55 -1.81 -16.82
C GLY A 284 15.84 -1.25 -16.24
N LEU A 285 15.79 -0.04 -15.66
CA LEU A 285 16.95 0.64 -15.10
C LEU A 285 17.50 -0.08 -13.86
N VAL A 286 16.63 -0.48 -12.94
CA VAL A 286 17.03 -1.04 -11.64
C VAL A 286 17.87 -2.29 -11.78
N SER A 287 17.63 -3.11 -12.82
CA SER A 287 18.43 -4.32 -13.08
C SER A 287 19.89 -4.04 -13.45
N LEU A 288 20.20 -2.81 -13.87
CA LEU A 288 21.54 -2.37 -14.26
C LEU A 288 22.24 -1.52 -13.18
N LEU A 289 21.54 -1.15 -12.10
CA LEU A 289 22.10 -0.36 -11.02
C LEU A 289 22.90 -1.24 -10.05
N GLN A 290 24.09 -0.79 -9.69
CA GLN A 290 24.97 -1.42 -8.71
C GLN A 290 24.63 -0.95 -7.30
N VAL A 291 23.36 -1.10 -6.91
CA VAL A 291 22.85 -0.70 -5.60
C VAL A 291 22.22 -1.90 -4.89
N PRO A 292 22.36 -2.02 -3.56
CA PRO A 292 21.85 -3.18 -2.83
C PRO A 292 20.32 -3.25 -2.86
N ALA A 293 19.63 -2.09 -2.85
CA ALA A 293 18.18 -2.01 -2.88
C ALA A 293 17.69 -0.76 -3.60
N PHE A 294 16.47 -0.84 -4.16
CA PHE A 294 15.78 0.26 -4.81
C PHE A 294 14.29 0.24 -4.45
N LEU A 295 13.73 1.40 -4.11
CA LEU A 295 12.32 1.58 -3.83
C LEU A 295 11.75 2.58 -4.82
N SER A 296 10.96 2.12 -5.78
CA SER A 296 10.14 3.00 -6.62
C SER A 296 8.84 3.31 -5.90
N LEU A 297 8.69 4.54 -5.42
CA LEU A 297 7.44 5.03 -4.83
C LEU A 297 6.45 5.45 -5.92
N GLU A 298 5.16 5.28 -5.64
CA GLU A 298 4.07 5.79 -6.48
C GLU A 298 3.38 6.95 -5.76
N LEU A 299 3.33 8.10 -6.43
CA LEU A 299 2.67 9.29 -5.91
C LEU A 299 1.16 9.04 -5.75
N PRO A 300 0.48 9.68 -4.77
CA PRO A 300 -0.98 9.72 -4.73
C PRO A 300 -1.58 10.06 -6.11
N GLY A 301 -2.66 9.37 -6.46
CA GLY A 301 -3.30 9.48 -7.78
C GLY A 301 -2.57 8.78 -8.93
N HIS A 302 -1.42 8.17 -8.72
CA HIS A 302 -0.66 7.44 -9.75
C HIS A 302 -0.54 5.95 -9.43
N GLY A 303 -0.37 5.13 -10.47
CA GLY A 303 -0.16 3.69 -10.33
C GLY A 303 -1.25 3.03 -9.50
N GLN A 304 -0.87 2.37 -8.41
CA GLN A 304 -1.79 1.71 -7.48
C GLN A 304 -1.93 2.45 -6.14
N SER A 305 -1.32 3.64 -6.01
CA SER A 305 -1.51 4.50 -4.83
C SER A 305 -2.91 5.12 -4.84
N SER A 306 -3.47 5.37 -3.65
CA SER A 306 -4.80 5.96 -3.49
C SER A 306 -5.00 7.23 -4.33
N HIS A 307 -6.22 7.37 -4.87
CA HIS A 307 -6.69 8.59 -5.51
C HIS A 307 -6.76 9.76 -4.52
N ILE A 308 -6.75 10.97 -5.04
CA ILE A 308 -6.84 12.19 -4.24
C ILE A 308 -8.32 12.33 -3.79
N PRO A 309 -8.64 12.70 -2.53
CA PRO A 309 -10.02 12.88 -2.09
C PRO A 309 -10.78 13.95 -2.89
N LEU A 310 -12.10 13.80 -3.02
CA LEU A 310 -12.97 14.82 -3.66
C LEU A 310 -12.92 16.15 -2.87
N GLY A 311 -13.10 17.27 -3.58
CA GLY A 311 -13.00 18.61 -3.02
C GLY A 311 -11.58 19.08 -2.73
N THR A 312 -10.57 18.31 -3.14
CA THR A 312 -9.15 18.64 -2.94
C THR A 312 -8.52 19.04 -4.26
N VAL A 313 -8.04 20.30 -4.33
CA VAL A 313 -7.15 20.74 -5.41
C VAL A 313 -5.73 20.36 -5.01
N PHE A 314 -5.06 19.65 -5.90
CA PHE A 314 -3.72 19.14 -5.61
C PHE A 314 -2.65 20.25 -5.76
N HIS A 315 -1.81 20.43 -4.74
CA HIS A 315 -0.68 21.38 -4.75
C HIS A 315 0.65 20.61 -4.75
N TYR A 316 1.66 21.13 -5.46
CA TYR A 316 2.98 20.48 -5.52
C TYR A 316 3.62 20.18 -4.16
N ILE A 317 3.43 21.05 -3.16
CA ILE A 317 4.00 20.87 -1.82
C ILE A 317 3.36 19.68 -1.10
N ASP A 318 2.16 19.26 -1.47
CA ASP A 318 1.47 18.14 -0.85
C ASP A 318 2.24 16.83 -1.11
N TYR A 319 2.83 16.67 -2.30
CA TYR A 319 3.73 15.52 -2.56
C TYR A 319 4.98 15.58 -1.69
N VAL A 320 5.58 16.75 -1.50
CA VAL A 320 6.76 16.90 -0.64
C VAL A 320 6.42 16.58 0.82
N VAL A 321 5.28 17.07 1.32
CA VAL A 321 4.79 16.79 2.69
C VAL A 321 4.50 15.29 2.86
N TRP A 322 3.83 14.68 1.89
CA TRP A 322 3.54 13.25 1.90
C TRP A 322 4.83 12.40 1.88
N LEU A 323 5.76 12.71 0.97
CA LEU A 323 7.06 12.04 0.90
C LEU A 323 7.85 12.23 2.19
N ARG A 324 7.83 13.44 2.77
CA ARG A 324 8.47 13.72 4.06
C ARG A 324 7.89 12.86 5.17
N TYR A 325 6.57 12.74 5.22
CA TYR A 325 5.89 11.89 6.20
C TYR A 325 6.29 10.41 6.04
N VAL A 326 6.26 9.90 4.81
CA VAL A 326 6.64 8.50 4.50
C VAL A 326 8.11 8.23 4.85
N LEU A 327 9.04 9.08 4.38
CA LEU A 327 10.47 8.87 4.60
C LEU A 327 10.87 9.04 6.08
N LYS A 328 10.32 10.05 6.78
CA LYS A 328 10.68 10.33 8.18
C LYS A 328 9.96 9.44 9.18
N ASN A 329 8.64 9.34 9.08
CA ASN A 329 7.84 8.74 10.14
C ASN A 329 7.68 7.24 9.95
N TYR A 330 7.47 6.80 8.70
CA TYR A 330 7.31 5.39 8.40
C TYR A 330 8.66 4.69 8.29
N TYR A 331 9.55 5.16 7.41
CA TYR A 331 10.84 4.51 7.19
C TYR A 331 11.95 4.95 8.15
N LYS A 332 11.86 6.16 8.72
CA LYS A 332 12.86 6.75 9.62
C LYS A 332 14.25 6.83 8.99
N TRP A 333 14.30 7.27 7.74
CA TRP A 333 15.55 7.47 7.01
C TRP A 333 15.97 8.94 7.03
N ASP A 334 17.20 9.18 7.50
CA ASP A 334 17.78 10.52 7.61
C ASP A 334 18.98 10.76 6.67
N ASP A 335 19.33 9.77 5.83
CA ASP A 335 20.40 9.86 4.83
C ASP A 335 19.90 9.25 3.51
N LEU A 336 19.38 10.09 2.62
CA LEU A 336 18.61 9.68 1.45
C LEU A 336 19.44 9.72 0.16
N THR A 337 19.27 8.71 -0.68
CA THR A 337 19.66 8.77 -2.09
C THR A 337 18.39 8.78 -2.93
N LEU A 338 18.13 9.93 -3.55
CA LEU A 338 16.90 10.21 -4.28
C LEU A 338 17.18 10.15 -5.77
N LEU A 339 16.39 9.37 -6.50
CA LEU A 339 16.43 9.30 -7.96
C LEU A 339 15.06 9.70 -8.50
N GLY A 340 15.02 10.66 -9.41
CA GLY A 340 13.78 11.11 -10.03
C GLY A 340 13.89 11.15 -11.54
N HIS A 341 12.77 10.88 -12.21
CA HIS A 341 12.59 11.16 -13.62
C HIS A 341 11.57 12.28 -13.79
N SER A 342 11.86 13.25 -14.67
CA SER A 342 10.89 14.27 -15.10
C SER A 342 10.24 14.97 -13.89
N TYR A 343 8.92 14.84 -13.75
CA TYR A 343 8.16 15.36 -12.63
C TYR A 343 8.67 14.90 -11.26
N GLY A 344 9.04 13.63 -11.11
CA GLY A 344 9.62 13.09 -9.89
C GLY A 344 10.99 13.68 -9.57
N ALA A 345 11.80 14.02 -10.59
CA ALA A 345 13.06 14.74 -10.40
C ALA A 345 12.83 16.16 -9.89
N GLY A 346 11.81 16.87 -10.40
CA GLY A 346 11.41 18.19 -9.90
C GLY A 346 10.96 18.15 -8.43
N ILE A 347 10.18 17.15 -8.03
CA ILE A 347 9.77 16.98 -6.63
C ILE A 347 10.97 16.69 -5.74
N TRP A 348 11.93 15.88 -6.20
CA TRP A 348 13.15 15.61 -5.43
C TRP A 348 14.10 16.80 -5.33
N GLN A 349 14.19 17.64 -6.35
CA GLN A 349 14.91 18.91 -6.23
C GLN A 349 14.28 19.78 -5.14
N TYR A 350 12.94 19.90 -5.13
CA TYR A 350 12.23 20.66 -4.11
C TYR A 350 12.50 20.09 -2.70
N TYR A 351 12.36 18.77 -2.53
CA TYR A 351 12.65 18.11 -1.26
C TYR A 351 14.11 18.36 -0.81
N SER A 352 15.07 18.25 -1.72
CA SER A 352 16.50 18.39 -1.43
C SER A 352 16.89 19.83 -1.06
N GLY A 353 16.22 20.84 -1.62
CA GLY A 353 16.42 22.23 -1.21
C GLY A 353 15.76 22.57 0.14
N LEU A 354 14.65 21.90 0.49
CA LEU A 354 13.97 22.11 1.77
C LEU A 354 14.64 21.39 2.94
N PHE A 355 15.14 20.17 2.71
CA PHE A 355 15.74 19.29 3.72
C PHE A 355 17.14 18.82 3.32
N PRO A 356 18.08 19.74 3.03
CA PRO A 356 19.39 19.39 2.49
C PRO A 356 20.24 18.54 3.43
N GLU A 357 19.96 18.60 4.74
CA GLU A 357 20.65 17.80 5.75
C GLU A 357 20.33 16.29 5.66
N GLN A 358 19.23 15.93 4.99
CA GLN A 358 18.78 14.54 4.87
C GLN A 358 19.09 13.90 3.53
N VAL A 359 19.52 14.67 2.53
CA VAL A 359 19.78 14.15 1.20
C VAL A 359 21.28 14.06 0.98
N LYS A 360 21.77 12.86 0.71
CA LYS A 360 23.18 12.63 0.37
C LYS A 360 23.41 12.67 -1.12
N HIS A 361 22.50 12.07 -1.90
CA HIS A 361 22.55 12.08 -3.35
C HIS A 361 21.19 12.46 -3.93
N PHE A 362 21.20 13.37 -4.91
CA PHE A 362 20.07 13.66 -5.77
C PHE A 362 20.45 13.36 -7.23
N ILE A 363 19.77 12.41 -7.84
CA ILE A 363 19.97 11.99 -9.22
C ILE A 363 18.72 12.37 -10.01
N SER A 364 18.91 13.23 -11.00
CA SER A 364 17.87 13.70 -11.90
C SER A 364 18.03 13.12 -13.28
N ILE A 365 16.96 12.53 -13.82
CA ILE A 365 16.85 12.08 -15.21
C ILE A 365 15.88 13.02 -15.94
N ASP A 366 16.43 13.77 -16.88
CA ASP A 366 15.77 14.63 -17.86
C ASP A 366 14.86 15.74 -17.33
N THR A 367 15.05 16.16 -16.06
CA THR A 367 14.53 17.43 -15.48
C THR A 367 15.20 17.70 -14.12
N ALA A 368 16.28 18.48 -14.02
CA ALA A 368 16.88 18.76 -12.71
C ALA A 368 16.23 19.91 -11.93
N ILE A 369 15.47 20.76 -12.62
CA ILE A 369 14.97 22.02 -12.07
C ILE A 369 13.51 22.13 -12.44
N PHE A 370 12.68 22.41 -11.44
CA PHE A 370 11.24 22.50 -11.58
C PHE A 370 10.87 23.45 -12.72
N MET A 371 10.28 22.90 -13.77
CA MET A 371 9.57 23.66 -14.79
C MET A 371 8.36 24.28 -14.10
N ILE A 372 8.33 25.61 -13.92
CA ILE A 372 7.21 26.50 -14.26
C ILE A 372 7.55 27.89 -13.73
N LEU A 373 7.98 28.76 -14.63
CA LEU A 373 8.12 30.20 -14.40
C LEU A 373 6.82 30.86 -14.85
N ALA A 374 5.82 30.85 -13.98
CA ALA A 374 4.60 31.59 -14.24
C ALA A 374 4.80 33.03 -13.74
N LYS A 375 4.68 34.01 -14.64
CA LYS A 375 4.52 35.42 -14.24
C LYS A 375 3.34 35.52 -13.25
N PRO A 376 3.38 36.40 -12.24
CA PRO A 376 2.31 36.53 -11.26
C PRO A 376 0.90 36.62 -11.89
N GLU A 377 0.76 37.37 -12.98
CA GLU A 377 -0.51 37.58 -13.67
C GLU A 377 -1.05 36.26 -14.28
N LYS A 378 -0.17 35.49 -14.93
CA LYS A 378 -0.50 34.16 -15.47
C LYS A 378 -0.79 33.14 -14.36
N THR A 379 -0.20 33.33 -13.17
CA THR A 379 -0.43 32.45 -12.02
C THR A 379 -1.86 32.59 -11.52
N VAL A 380 -2.36 33.83 -11.38
CA VAL A 380 -3.74 34.10 -10.94
C VAL A 380 -4.75 33.47 -11.90
N GLU A 381 -4.59 33.68 -13.21
CA GLU A 381 -5.43 33.08 -14.23
C GLU A 381 -5.37 31.55 -14.21
N SER A 382 -4.16 30.99 -14.08
CA SER A 382 -3.96 29.54 -14.04
C SER A 382 -4.58 28.90 -12.79
N VAL A 383 -4.50 29.54 -11.62
CA VAL A 383 -5.10 29.01 -10.38
C VAL A 383 -6.61 28.99 -10.49
N ARG A 384 -7.23 30.10 -10.96
CA ARG A 384 -8.68 30.14 -11.20
C ARG A 384 -9.11 29.05 -12.20
N TYR A 385 -8.39 28.94 -13.32
CA TYR A 385 -8.67 27.92 -14.32
C TYR A 385 -8.59 26.50 -13.74
N VAL A 386 -7.58 26.20 -12.91
CA VAL A 386 -7.45 24.89 -12.26
C VAL A 386 -8.62 24.62 -11.30
N PHE A 387 -9.07 25.62 -10.55
CA PHE A 387 -10.22 25.47 -9.65
C PHE A 387 -11.49 25.15 -10.46
N ASP A 388 -11.79 25.94 -11.49
CA ASP A 388 -12.96 25.74 -12.35
C ASP A 388 -12.92 24.37 -13.05
N GLN A 389 -11.76 23.96 -13.57
CA GLN A 389 -11.57 22.63 -14.20
C GLN A 389 -11.71 21.48 -13.19
N THR A 390 -11.22 21.65 -11.96
CA THR A 390 -11.34 20.61 -10.93
C THR A 390 -12.81 20.42 -10.53
N LEU A 391 -13.56 21.51 -10.34
CA LEU A 391 -14.99 21.45 -10.02
C LEU A 391 -15.79 20.78 -11.15
N GLU A 392 -15.52 21.14 -12.40
CA GLU A 392 -16.19 20.54 -13.56
C GLU A 392 -15.83 19.05 -13.72
N LEU A 393 -14.57 18.68 -13.53
CA LEU A 393 -14.14 17.29 -13.55
C LEU A 393 -14.83 16.48 -12.44
N GLU A 394 -14.88 16.99 -11.21
CA GLU A 394 -15.54 16.29 -10.10
C GLU A 394 -17.05 16.13 -10.30
N LYS A 395 -17.69 17.08 -10.99
CA LYS A 395 -19.09 16.93 -11.42
C LYS A 395 -19.22 15.79 -12.45
N ARG A 396 -18.38 15.79 -13.48
CA ARG A 396 -18.39 14.74 -14.52
C ARG A 396 -18.08 13.35 -13.98
N LEU A 397 -17.18 13.23 -13.01
CA LEU A 397 -16.85 11.96 -12.33
C LEU A 397 -18.05 11.35 -11.59
N LYS A 398 -19.06 12.14 -11.23
CA LYS A 398 -20.31 11.64 -10.65
C LYS A 398 -21.31 11.16 -11.69
N GLU A 399 -21.21 11.67 -12.92
CA GLU A 399 -22.21 11.47 -13.98
C GLU A 399 -21.77 10.43 -15.01
N ILE A 400 -20.47 10.29 -15.26
CA ILE A 400 -19.91 9.44 -16.32
C ILE A 400 -19.05 8.34 -15.70
N PRO A 401 -19.37 7.05 -15.94
CA PRO A 401 -18.56 5.94 -15.44
C PRO A 401 -17.17 5.92 -16.09
N GLU A 402 -16.22 5.34 -15.36
CA GLU A 402 -14.85 5.18 -15.85
C GLU A 402 -14.83 4.31 -17.12
N GLN A 403 -14.00 4.69 -18.09
CA GLN A 403 -13.89 3.95 -19.33
C GLN A 403 -13.25 2.57 -19.08
N GLU A 404 -13.94 1.52 -19.51
CA GLU A 404 -13.46 0.14 -19.46
C GLU A 404 -13.06 -0.34 -20.86
N TYR A 405 -12.03 -1.19 -20.92
CA TYR A 405 -11.46 -1.80 -22.12
C TYR A 405 -11.48 -3.32 -21.97
N ASP A 406 -11.82 -4.06 -23.02
CA ASP A 406 -11.86 -5.53 -22.95
C ASP A 406 -10.44 -6.14 -23.10
N ASP A 407 -9.54 -5.43 -23.78
CA ASP A 407 -8.16 -5.87 -24.06
C ASP A 407 -7.11 -4.92 -23.47
N PHE A 408 -6.06 -5.51 -22.89
CA PHE A 408 -4.91 -4.76 -22.37
C PHE A 408 -4.14 -4.06 -23.49
N GLU A 409 -4.03 -4.68 -24.67
CA GLU A 409 -3.32 -4.08 -25.81
C GLU A 409 -4.07 -2.85 -26.37
N GLU A 410 -5.39 -2.79 -26.25
CA GLU A 410 -6.16 -1.59 -26.60
C GLU A 410 -5.73 -0.39 -25.72
N MET A 411 -5.48 -0.63 -24.42
CA MET A 411 -4.98 0.40 -23.52
C MET A 411 -3.55 0.83 -23.85
N VAL A 412 -2.71 -0.10 -24.29
CA VAL A 412 -1.33 0.18 -24.74
C VAL A 412 -1.36 1.11 -25.94
N GLU A 413 -2.16 0.79 -26.96
CA GLU A 413 -2.32 1.65 -28.14
C GLU A 413 -2.91 3.01 -27.77
N LYS A 414 -3.91 3.04 -26.88
CA LYS A 414 -4.51 4.29 -26.40
C LYS A 414 -3.48 5.17 -25.69
N MET A 415 -2.64 4.60 -24.83
CA MET A 415 -1.58 5.33 -24.15
C MET A 415 -0.51 5.82 -25.14
N TYR A 416 -0.10 4.96 -26.07
CA TYR A 416 0.87 5.28 -27.12
C TYR A 416 0.42 6.46 -27.98
N GLU A 417 -0.79 6.40 -28.53
CA GLU A 417 -1.34 7.48 -29.37
C GLU A 417 -1.54 8.79 -28.61
N ASN A 418 -2.00 8.73 -27.35
CA ASN A 418 -2.15 9.93 -26.51
C ASN A 418 -0.80 10.61 -26.20
N ARG A 419 0.29 9.84 -26.11
CA ARG A 419 1.62 10.35 -25.72
C ARG A 419 2.50 10.72 -26.90
N LYS A 420 2.27 10.13 -28.08
CA LYS A 420 3.09 10.27 -29.31
C LYS A 420 3.48 11.72 -29.67
N LYS A 421 2.63 12.70 -29.40
CA LYS A 421 2.91 14.12 -29.75
C LYS A 421 3.68 14.89 -28.68
N ARG A 422 3.54 14.54 -27.40
CA ARG A 422 4.03 15.38 -26.28
C ARG A 422 5.12 14.71 -25.47
N PHE A 423 5.02 13.39 -25.28
CA PHE A 423 5.97 12.58 -24.53
C PHE A 423 6.17 11.24 -25.26
N PRO A 424 6.79 11.24 -26.45
CA PRO A 424 6.92 10.03 -27.26
C PRO A 424 7.56 8.89 -26.46
N MET A 425 7.00 7.69 -26.62
CA MET A 425 7.51 6.46 -26.05
C MET A 425 7.05 5.28 -26.91
N THR A 426 7.80 4.19 -26.89
CA THR A 426 7.52 2.92 -27.54
C THR A 426 6.33 2.21 -26.90
N ARG A 427 5.73 1.27 -27.64
CA ARG A 427 4.66 0.41 -27.11
C ARG A 427 5.14 -0.45 -25.93
N GLU A 428 6.36 -0.96 -25.99
CA GLU A 428 7.02 -1.68 -24.88
C GLU A 428 7.11 -0.83 -23.61
N ALA A 429 7.47 0.46 -23.74
CA ALA A 429 7.45 1.40 -22.62
C ALA A 429 6.03 1.60 -22.07
N CYS A 430 5.04 1.81 -22.94
CA CYS A 430 3.63 1.86 -22.54
C CYS A 430 3.19 0.59 -21.79
N ARG A 431 3.51 -0.60 -22.30
CA ARG A 431 3.22 -1.90 -21.64
C ARG A 431 3.83 -1.94 -20.25
N THR A 432 5.08 -1.50 -20.11
CA THR A 432 5.78 -1.48 -18.82
C THR A 432 5.10 -0.56 -17.82
N ILE A 433 4.72 0.66 -18.21
CA ILE A 433 3.96 1.58 -17.34
C ILE A 433 2.60 0.97 -16.97
N LEU A 434 1.91 0.34 -17.93
CA LEU A 434 0.58 -0.24 -17.73
C LEU A 434 0.57 -1.52 -16.89
N LYS A 435 1.70 -2.19 -16.66
CA LYS A 435 1.79 -3.26 -15.64
C LYS A 435 1.26 -2.81 -14.28
N ARG A 436 1.39 -1.51 -13.97
CA ARG A 436 0.90 -0.90 -12.73
C ARG A 436 -0.09 0.24 -12.95
N GLY A 437 -0.30 0.65 -14.19
CA GLY A 437 -1.20 1.74 -14.58
C GLY A 437 -2.62 1.31 -14.89
N VAL A 438 -3.00 0.07 -14.55
CA VAL A 438 -4.33 -0.50 -14.83
C VAL A 438 -4.99 -1.05 -13.57
N THR A 439 -6.32 -0.96 -13.53
CA THR A 439 -7.19 -1.69 -12.60
C THR A 439 -8.05 -2.66 -13.40
N ARG A 440 -8.43 -3.79 -12.79
CA ARG A 440 -9.25 -4.80 -13.43
C ARG A 440 -10.58 -4.96 -12.70
N SER A 441 -11.69 -4.83 -13.42
CA SER A 441 -13.03 -4.99 -12.86
C SER A 441 -13.35 -6.48 -12.60
N PRO A 442 -14.38 -6.79 -11.79
CA PRO A 442 -14.81 -8.17 -11.55
C PRO A 442 -15.18 -8.95 -12.83
N GLN A 443 -15.60 -8.23 -13.88
CA GLN A 443 -15.94 -8.75 -15.20
C GLN A 443 -14.70 -9.02 -16.06
N GLY A 444 -13.51 -8.67 -15.57
CA GLY A 444 -12.23 -8.92 -16.23
C GLY A 444 -11.78 -7.82 -17.18
N LYS A 445 -12.53 -6.71 -17.28
CA LYS A 445 -12.19 -5.53 -18.08
C LYS A 445 -11.13 -4.67 -17.42
N TYR A 446 -10.44 -3.86 -18.20
CA TYR A 446 -9.35 -2.99 -17.77
C TYR A 446 -9.77 -1.52 -17.76
N SER A 447 -9.27 -0.76 -16.79
CA SER A 447 -9.38 0.70 -16.73
C SER A 447 -8.05 1.28 -16.28
N PHE A 448 -7.77 2.55 -16.60
CA PHE A 448 -6.55 3.18 -16.10
C PHE A 448 -6.66 3.39 -14.60
N SER A 449 -5.65 3.00 -13.83
CA SER A 449 -5.70 3.11 -12.36
C SER A 449 -5.43 4.51 -11.83
N ARG A 450 -4.99 5.43 -12.68
CA ARG A 450 -4.64 6.80 -12.30
C ARG A 450 -5.89 7.63 -11.98
N ASP A 451 -5.78 8.54 -11.02
CA ASP A 451 -6.82 9.51 -10.73
C ASP A 451 -6.92 10.52 -11.89
N LEU A 452 -8.11 10.70 -12.47
CA LEU A 452 -8.29 11.65 -13.57
C LEU A 452 -7.93 13.10 -13.18
N LYS A 453 -7.94 13.45 -11.89
CA LYS A 453 -7.56 14.77 -11.39
C LYS A 453 -6.10 15.10 -11.59
N ILE A 454 -5.20 14.13 -11.73
CA ILE A 454 -3.80 14.45 -12.04
C ILE A 454 -3.63 15.02 -13.46
N ASN A 455 -4.66 14.93 -14.32
CA ASN A 455 -4.69 15.61 -15.61
C ASN A 455 -5.05 17.10 -15.48
N THR A 456 -5.62 17.53 -14.35
CA THR A 456 -5.71 18.96 -14.04
C THR A 456 -4.32 19.45 -13.64
N ARG A 457 -3.99 20.71 -13.99
CA ARG A 457 -2.69 21.25 -13.60
C ARG A 457 -2.66 21.40 -12.09
N ALA A 458 -1.58 20.97 -11.43
CA ALA A 458 -1.42 21.23 -10.00
C ALA A 458 -1.26 22.75 -9.74
N THR A 459 -1.71 23.18 -8.57
CA THR A 459 -1.53 24.57 -8.11
C THR A 459 -0.21 24.73 -7.36
N GLY A 460 0.19 25.99 -7.14
CA GLY A 460 1.40 26.29 -6.37
C GLY A 460 2.67 26.35 -7.19
N MET A 461 2.57 26.85 -8.42
CA MET A 461 3.74 27.14 -9.26
C MET A 461 4.68 28.08 -8.51
N LEU A 462 5.97 27.77 -8.55
CA LEU A 462 6.98 28.52 -7.82
C LEU A 462 7.46 29.72 -8.64
N GLN A 463 7.66 30.85 -7.96
CA GLN A 463 8.34 32.00 -8.56
C GLN A 463 9.82 31.67 -8.76
N PHE A 464 10.46 32.38 -9.69
CA PHE A 464 11.86 32.14 -10.05
C PHE A 464 12.79 32.24 -8.85
N GLU A 465 12.58 33.25 -8.00
CA GLU A 465 13.39 33.54 -6.83
C GLU A 465 13.30 32.41 -5.81
N TYR A 466 12.13 31.80 -5.67
CA TYR A 466 11.94 30.65 -4.78
C TYR A 466 12.66 29.41 -5.31
N LEU A 467 12.60 29.17 -6.63
CA LEU A 467 13.36 28.09 -7.27
C LEU A 467 14.87 28.27 -7.13
N LEU A 468 15.34 29.50 -7.29
CA LEU A 468 16.75 29.85 -7.08
C LEU A 468 17.17 29.60 -5.62
N ALA A 469 16.36 30.02 -4.66
CA ALA A 469 16.64 29.77 -3.24
C ALA A 469 16.67 28.26 -2.90
N LEU A 470 15.80 27.44 -3.52
CA LEU A 470 15.87 25.99 -3.38
C LEU A 470 17.15 25.41 -3.98
N ALA A 471 17.56 25.89 -5.16
CA ALA A 471 18.80 25.49 -5.81
C ALA A 471 20.02 25.82 -4.93
N GLU A 472 20.11 27.04 -4.41
CA GLU A 472 21.20 27.49 -3.53
C GLU A 472 21.27 26.74 -2.20
N ARG A 473 20.15 26.15 -1.77
CA ARG A 473 20.07 25.32 -0.56
C ARG A 473 20.34 23.84 -0.81
N THR A 474 20.41 23.38 -2.06
CA THR A 474 20.61 21.97 -2.38
C THR A 474 22.08 21.59 -2.24
N THR A 475 22.53 21.33 -1.00
CA THR A 475 23.94 21.07 -0.68
C THR A 475 24.37 19.60 -0.80
N CYS A 476 23.49 18.72 -1.26
CA CYS A 476 23.80 17.31 -1.45
C CYS A 476 24.73 17.08 -2.66
N GLN A 477 25.09 15.82 -2.95
CA GLN A 477 25.74 15.50 -4.21
C GLN A 477 24.68 15.35 -5.31
N VAL A 478 24.85 16.04 -6.43
CA VAL A 478 23.88 16.09 -7.52
C VAL A 478 24.45 15.49 -8.79
N LEU A 479 23.70 14.57 -9.39
CA LEU A 479 23.88 14.12 -10.78
C LEU A 479 22.69 14.59 -11.60
N PHE A 480 22.95 15.38 -12.64
CA PHE A 480 21.94 15.76 -13.62
C PHE A 480 22.25 15.10 -14.97
N LEU A 481 21.37 14.20 -15.39
CA LEU A 481 21.38 13.61 -16.73
C LEU A 481 20.33 14.30 -17.60
N GLU A 482 20.77 14.94 -18.68
CA GLU A 482 19.91 15.50 -19.72
C GLU A 482 19.79 14.52 -20.90
N CYS A 483 18.61 14.33 -21.47
CA CYS A 483 18.42 13.47 -22.63
C CYS A 483 18.61 14.24 -23.93
N SER A 484 19.36 13.66 -24.87
CA SER A 484 19.66 14.30 -26.15
C SER A 484 18.42 14.60 -26.99
N GLU A 485 17.34 13.83 -26.86
CA GLU A 485 16.02 14.02 -27.47
C GLU A 485 14.92 14.27 -26.41
N GLY A 486 15.32 14.80 -25.26
CA GLY A 486 14.44 15.06 -24.12
C GLY A 486 13.50 16.25 -24.28
N LEU A 487 12.75 16.54 -23.21
CA LEU A 487 11.82 17.66 -23.16
C LEU A 487 12.46 19.05 -23.27
N LEU A 488 13.78 19.11 -23.16
CA LEU A 488 14.54 20.36 -23.11
C LEU A 488 14.89 20.90 -24.50
N LYS A 489 14.42 20.27 -25.59
CA LYS A 489 14.78 20.63 -26.98
C LYS A 489 14.05 21.84 -27.56
N GLU A 490 12.78 22.08 -27.24
CA GLU A 490 12.02 23.20 -27.81
C GLU A 490 11.09 23.86 -26.78
N ASP A 491 11.35 25.14 -26.52
CA ASP A 491 10.39 26.16 -26.08
C ASP A 491 9.67 26.02 -24.72
N VAL A 492 10.29 25.34 -23.74
CA VAL A 492 9.88 25.45 -22.33
C VAL A 492 11.04 26.00 -21.51
N LEU A 493 11.12 27.32 -21.41
CA LEU A 493 11.88 28.01 -20.35
C LEU A 493 13.34 27.50 -20.25
N HIS A 494 14.08 27.64 -21.34
CA HIS A 494 15.51 27.29 -21.47
C HIS A 494 16.23 27.36 -20.14
N ARG A 495 16.79 26.21 -19.70
CA ARG A 495 17.75 26.03 -18.59
C ARG A 495 18.01 27.38 -17.96
N SER A 496 17.43 27.78 -16.82
CA SER A 496 17.93 29.02 -16.23
C SER A 496 19.38 28.73 -15.89
N PRO A 497 20.37 29.24 -16.66
CA PRO A 497 21.75 28.85 -16.44
C PRO A 497 22.14 29.32 -15.03
N ILE A 498 21.42 30.33 -14.53
CA ILE A 498 21.42 30.82 -13.17
C ILE A 498 21.05 29.71 -12.17
N THR A 499 19.93 29.01 -12.31
CA THR A 499 19.53 27.96 -11.35
C THR A 499 20.44 26.73 -11.44
N THR A 500 20.89 26.35 -12.64
CA THR A 500 21.87 25.25 -12.78
C THR A 500 23.21 25.62 -12.16
N LYS A 501 23.70 26.84 -12.40
CA LYS A 501 24.93 27.36 -11.76
C LYS A 501 24.77 27.49 -10.25
N ALA A 502 23.57 27.86 -9.76
CA ALA A 502 23.29 27.91 -8.33
C ALA A 502 23.35 26.52 -7.70
N LEU A 503 22.74 25.50 -8.35
CA LEU A 503 22.89 24.11 -7.95
C LEU A 503 24.36 23.65 -7.98
N GLU A 504 25.08 23.95 -9.06
CA GLU A 504 26.50 23.60 -9.22
C GLU A 504 27.36 24.20 -8.11
N LYS A 505 27.11 25.47 -7.76
CA LYS A 505 27.83 26.17 -6.69
C LYS A 505 27.47 25.66 -5.29
N ALA A 506 26.21 25.30 -5.06
CA ALA A 506 25.72 24.88 -3.75
C ALA A 506 25.99 23.41 -3.43
N ALA A 507 25.93 22.54 -4.44
CA ALA A 507 26.10 21.10 -4.27
C ALA A 507 27.53 20.76 -3.84
N LYS A 508 27.67 19.81 -2.91
CA LYS A 508 28.99 19.26 -2.51
C LYS A 508 29.75 18.67 -3.69
N ARG A 509 29.01 18.10 -4.63
CA ARG A 509 29.52 17.59 -5.90
C ARG A 509 28.41 17.75 -6.93
N PHE A 510 28.73 18.33 -8.07
CA PHE A 510 27.79 18.47 -9.18
C PHE A 510 28.37 17.77 -10.40
N LYS A 511 27.62 16.84 -11.00
CA LYS A 511 27.92 16.27 -12.31
C LYS A 511 26.75 16.51 -13.25
N TYR A 512 27.07 16.91 -14.47
CA TYR A 512 26.11 17.13 -15.54
C TYR A 512 26.58 16.37 -16.77
N ASP A 513 25.72 15.52 -17.31
CA ASP A 513 26.00 14.72 -18.49
C ASP A 513 24.78 14.67 -19.43
N ILE A 514 25.04 14.48 -20.72
CA ILE A 514 24.01 14.29 -21.73
C ILE A 514 23.98 12.81 -22.14
N VAL A 515 22.81 12.20 -22.06
CA VAL A 515 22.57 10.80 -22.40
C VAL A 515 21.82 10.71 -23.72
N GLN A 516 22.24 9.79 -24.60
CA GLN A 516 21.58 9.58 -25.89
C GLN A 516 20.22 8.89 -25.73
N GLY A 517 19.16 9.52 -26.21
CA GLY A 517 17.80 8.99 -26.23
C GLY A 517 16.73 10.06 -25.93
N GLY A 518 15.46 9.65 -26.02
CA GLY A 518 14.30 10.49 -25.73
C GLY A 518 14.03 10.71 -24.23
N HIS A 519 12.93 11.39 -23.90
CA HIS A 519 12.57 11.75 -22.53
C HIS A 519 12.46 10.56 -21.55
N HIS A 520 12.10 9.37 -22.04
CA HIS A 520 11.99 8.14 -21.24
C HIS A 520 13.18 7.20 -21.46
N VAL A 521 14.38 7.72 -21.76
CA VAL A 521 15.57 6.90 -22.02
C VAL A 521 15.88 5.90 -20.91
N HIS A 522 15.57 6.23 -19.65
CA HIS A 522 15.77 5.32 -18.51
C HIS A 522 14.85 4.09 -18.55
N LEU A 523 13.72 4.18 -19.26
CA LEU A 523 12.79 3.09 -19.47
C LEU A 523 13.10 2.33 -20.77
N GLU A 524 13.43 3.04 -21.85
CA GLU A 524 13.60 2.45 -23.19
C GLU A 524 15.01 1.95 -23.46
N HIS A 525 16.02 2.69 -22.99
CA HIS A 525 17.43 2.41 -23.19
C HIS A 525 18.20 2.56 -21.87
N PRO A 526 17.84 1.80 -20.80
CA PRO A 526 18.42 1.95 -19.47
C PRO A 526 19.96 1.80 -19.44
N GLY A 527 20.53 1.06 -20.39
CA GLY A 527 21.99 0.91 -20.57
C GLY A 527 22.72 2.22 -20.90
N ASN A 528 22.02 3.23 -21.43
CA ASN A 528 22.59 4.55 -21.68
C ASN A 528 22.66 5.40 -20.40
N VAL A 529 21.85 5.06 -19.37
CA VAL A 529 21.72 5.84 -18.13
C VAL A 529 22.50 5.21 -16.98
N ALA A 530 22.38 3.89 -16.81
CA ALA A 530 22.93 3.17 -15.66
C ALA A 530 24.45 3.39 -15.41
N PRO A 531 25.31 3.44 -16.44
CA PRO A 531 26.75 3.65 -16.24
C PRO A 531 27.06 4.96 -15.50
N PHE A 532 26.35 6.05 -15.84
CA PHE A 532 26.54 7.35 -15.19
C PHE A 532 26.11 7.31 -13.73
N ILE A 533 24.97 6.69 -13.43
CA ILE A 533 24.47 6.55 -12.07
C ILE A 533 25.42 5.69 -11.22
N ASN A 534 25.86 4.55 -11.74
CA ASN A 534 26.78 3.65 -11.05
C ASN A 534 28.12 4.34 -10.77
N ALA A 535 28.70 5.00 -11.78
CA ALA A 535 29.92 5.77 -11.61
C ALA A 535 29.77 6.88 -10.57
N PHE A 536 28.62 7.57 -10.55
CA PHE A 536 28.33 8.61 -9.56
C PHE A 536 28.20 8.04 -8.14
N LEU A 537 27.48 6.94 -7.95
CA LEU A 537 27.27 6.37 -6.61
C LEU A 537 28.52 5.69 -6.03
N ASN A 538 29.43 5.22 -6.88
CA ASN A 538 30.66 4.53 -6.48
C ASN A 538 31.90 5.46 -6.36
N SER A 539 31.75 6.78 -6.58
CA SER A 539 32.88 7.74 -6.58
C SER A 539 32.89 8.68 -5.39
#